data_AF-K1RBF1-F1
#
_entry.id   AF-K1RBF1-F1
#
_cell.length_a   1.000
_cell.length_b   1.000
_cell.length_c   1.000
_cell.angle_alpha   90.00
_cell.angle_beta   90.00
_cell.angle_gamma   90.00
#
_symmetry.space_group_name_H-M   'P 1'
#
loop_
_entity.id
_entity.type
_entity.pdbx_description
1 polymer ?
#
loop_
_entity_poly.entity_id
_entity_poly.type
_entity_poly.pdbx_seq_one_letter_code
_entity_poly.pdbx_strand_id
1 'polypeptide(L)' 'MKGKTCCVTGHRDLPQNEINKIKAALEHEIDAAVTDGFTCFMSSFADGVDQYFAELVLERKQTIRRWS' A
#
# COMPACT_ATOMS: atom_id res chain seq x y z
N MET A 1 22.12 3.16 4.07
CA MET A 1 21.24 4.25 3.57
C MET A 1 20.04 4.36 4.49
N LYS A 2 19.56 5.57 4.78
CA LYS A 2 18.29 5.76 5.50
C LYS A 2 17.18 5.57 4.48
N GLY A 3 16.35 4.54 4.64
CA GLY A 3 15.27 4.25 3.70
C GLY A 3 14.23 5.37 3.67
N LYS A 4 13.55 5.54 2.52
CA LYS A 4 12.48 6.54 2.39
C LYS A 4 11.21 6.04 3.06
N THR A 5 10.43 6.96 3.60
CA THR A 5 9.14 6.69 4.23
C THR A 5 8.02 7.34 3.44
N CYS A 6 6.94 6.59 3.19
CA CYS A 6 5.71 7.08 2.57
C CYS A 6 4.56 7.01 3.59
N CYS A 7 3.77 8.08 3.68
CA CYS A 7 2.53 8.12 4.44
C CYS A 7 1.36 8.11 3.47
N VAL A 8 0.37 7.24 3.69
CA VAL A 8 -0.86 7.24 2.92
C VAL A 8 -1.97 7.93 3.70
N THR A 9 -2.87 8.57 2.96
CA THR A 9 -4.21 8.94 3.43
C THR A 9 -5.17 8.88 2.25
N GLY A 10 -6.42 8.53 2.48
CA GLY A 10 -7.45 8.55 1.47
C GLY A 10 -8.86 8.50 2.04
N HIS A 11 -9.81 8.32 1.13
CA HIS A 11 -11.24 8.33 1.45
C HIS A 11 -11.65 7.04 2.19
N ARG A 12 -12.56 7.20 3.16
CA ARG A 12 -13.18 6.08 3.89
C ARG A 12 -14.35 5.48 3.11
N ASP A 13 -15.18 6.35 2.57
CA ASP A 13 -16.35 5.96 1.78
C ASP A 13 -15.97 5.86 0.31
N LEU A 14 -15.89 4.64 -0.20
CA LEU A 14 -15.55 4.34 -1.59
C LEU A 14 -16.74 3.68 -2.29
N PRO A 15 -17.00 4.01 -3.57
CA PRO A 15 -18.01 3.29 -4.34
C PRO A 15 -17.65 1.80 -4.45
N GLN A 16 -18.57 0.92 -4.06
CA GLN A 16 -18.32 -0.53 -4.02
C GLN A 16 -17.84 -1.10 -5.37
N ASN A 17 -18.36 -0.54 -6.47
CA ASN A 17 -18.01 -0.93 -7.84
C ASN A 17 -16.58 -0.51 -8.26
N GLU A 18 -15.95 0.42 -7.55
CA GLU A 18 -14.60 0.92 -7.86
C GLU A 18 -13.52 0.27 -6.97
N ILE A 19 -13.89 -0.46 -5.91
CA ILE A 19 -12.93 -0.99 -4.92
C ILE A 19 -11.81 -1.80 -5.58
N ASN A 20 -12.12 -2.71 -6.51
CA ASN A 20 -11.11 -3.54 -7.17
C ASN A 20 -10.13 -2.70 -8.00
N LYS A 21 -10.63 -1.66 -8.68
CA LYS A 21 -9.80 -0.75 -9.46
C LYS A 21 -8.90 0.09 -8.55
N ILE A 22 -9.42 0.55 -7.41
CA ILE A 22 -8.65 1.28 -6.40
C ILE A 22 -7.54 0.40 -5.84
N LYS A 23 -7.85 -0.86 -5.46
CA LYS A 23 -6.84 -1.80 -5.00
C LYS A 23 -5.75 -2.04 -6.05
N ALA A 24 -6.12 -2.27 -7.31
CA ALA A 24 -5.16 -2.45 -8.41
C ALA A 24 -4.26 -1.20 -8.62
N ALA A 25 -4.81 0.00 -8.47
CA ALA A 25 -4.02 1.23 -8.54
C ALA A 25 -3.06 1.36 -7.34
N LEU A 26 -3.54 1.10 -6.11
CA LEU A 26 -2.70 1.11 -4.91
C LEU A 26 -1.55 0.11 -5.02
N GLU A 27 -1.83 -1.09 -5.54
CA GLU A 27 -0.83 -2.12 -5.82
C GLU A 27 0.30 -1.60 -6.72
N HIS A 28 -0.06 -0.99 -7.85
CA HIS A 28 0.91 -0.43 -8.79
C HIS A 28 1.78 0.65 -8.15
N GLU A 29 1.16 1.58 -7.42
CA GLU A 29 1.88 2.69 -6.75
C GLU A 29 2.79 2.19 -5.62
N ILE A 30 2.40 1.14 -4.89
CA ILE A 30 3.27 0.51 -3.88
C ILE A 30 4.50 -0.11 -4.55
N ASP A 31 4.32 -0.82 -5.66
CA ASP A 31 5.43 -1.45 -6.39
C ASP A 31 6.39 -0.42 -6.99
N ALA A 32 5.85 0.70 -7.50
CA ALA A 32 6.64 1.84 -7.94
C ALA A 32 7.43 2.47 -6.78
N ALA A 33 6.79 2.70 -5.62
CA ALA A 33 7.45 3.26 -4.44
C ALA A 33 8.58 2.34 -3.92
N VAL A 34 8.36 1.03 -3.88
CA VAL A 34 9.41 0.07 -3.50
C VAL A 34 10.60 0.16 -4.46
N THR A 35 10.33 0.23 -5.78
CA THR A 35 11.36 0.40 -6.82
C THR A 35 12.15 1.70 -6.63
N ASP A 36 11.48 2.78 -6.22
CA ASP A 36 12.07 4.10 -5.92
C ASP A 36 12.84 4.16 -4.59
N GLY A 37 12.95 3.03 -3.87
CA GLY A 37 13.72 2.88 -2.65
C GLY A 37 12.96 3.27 -1.37
N PHE A 38 11.63 3.29 -1.40
CA PHE A 38 10.84 3.36 -0.18
C PHE A 38 10.85 2.02 0.54
N THR A 39 11.15 2.06 1.84
CA THR A 39 11.28 0.86 2.68
C THR A 39 10.35 0.89 3.89
N CYS A 40 9.68 2.01 4.12
CA CYS A 40 8.76 2.20 5.24
C CYS A 40 7.48 2.86 4.74
N PHE A 41 6.34 2.31 5.14
CA PHE A 41 5.01 2.79 4.77
C PHE A 41 4.19 2.97 6.04
N MET A 42 3.52 4.11 6.17
CA MET A 42 2.70 4.45 7.33
C MET A 42 1.27 4.73 6.86
N SER A 43 0.31 4.16 7.59
CA SER A 43 -1.12 4.34 7.36
C SER A 43 -1.78 4.68 8.69
N SER A 44 -2.86 5.47 8.65
CA SER A 44 -3.69 5.72 9.83
C SER A 44 -4.59 4.54 10.19
N PHE A 45 -4.68 3.53 9.31
CA PHE A 45 -5.60 2.38 9.44
C PHE A 45 -7.08 2.77 9.53
N ALA A 46 -7.47 3.96 9.06
CA ALA A 46 -8.88 4.26 8.84
C ALA A 46 -9.48 3.33 7.78
N ASP A 47 -10.80 3.14 7.83
CA ASP A 47 -11.54 2.38 6.81
C ASP A 47 -11.27 2.92 5.39
N GLY A 48 -11.47 2.07 4.38
CA GLY A 48 -11.28 2.43 2.98
C GLY A 48 -9.81 2.40 2.54
N VAL A 49 -9.33 3.49 1.93
CA VAL A 49 -8.00 3.53 1.29
C VAL A 49 -6.86 3.20 2.26
N ASP A 50 -6.88 3.79 3.45
CA ASP A 50 -5.82 3.64 4.45
C ASP A 50 -5.65 2.18 4.88
N GLN A 51 -6.76 1.48 5.12
CA GLN A 51 -6.77 0.05 5.42
C GLN A 51 -6.31 -0.79 4.22
N TYR A 52 -6.87 -0.58 3.03
CA TYR A 52 -6.50 -1.37 1.84
C TYR A 52 -5.02 -1.24 1.51
N PHE A 53 -4.47 -0.03 1.60
CA PHE A 53 -3.06 0.20 1.41
C PHE A 53 -2.21 -0.58 2.42
N ALA A 54 -2.58 -0.57 3.70
CA ALA A 54 -1.84 -1.30 4.74
C ALA A 54 -1.88 -2.82 4.50
N GLU A 55 -3.03 -3.37 4.12
CA GLU A 55 -3.17 -4.78 3.74
C GLU A 55 -2.23 -5.15 2.57
N LEU A 56 -2.27 -4.38 1.49
CA LEU A 56 -1.47 -4.63 0.28
C LEU A 56 0.04 -4.52 0.50
N VAL A 57 0.49 -3.59 1.36
CA VAL A 57 1.90 -3.49 1.77
C VAL A 57 2.33 -4.74 2.57
N LEU A 58 1.47 -5.24 3.46
CA LEU A 58 1.76 -6.43 4.27
C LEU A 58 1.84 -7.70 3.41
N GLU A 59 0.94 -7.88 2.44
CA GLU A 59 0.96 -9.01 1.50
C GLU A 59 2.26 -9.06 0.68
N ARG A 60 2.76 -7.91 0.23
CA ARG A 60 4.04 -7.78 -0.48
C ARG A 60 5.24 -8.13 0.40
N LYS A 61 5.23 -7.70 1.66
CA LYS A 61 6.28 -8.07 2.63
C LYS A 61 6.38 -9.58 2.82
N GLN A 62 5.25 -10.29 2.83
CA GLN A 62 5.24 -11.76 2.95
C GLN A 62 5.77 -12.44 1.69
N THR A 63 5.43 -11.92 0.51
CA THR A 63 5.89 -12.47 -0.78
C THR A 63 7.40 -12.32 -0.95
N ILE A 64 7.97 -11.16 -0.57
CA ILE A 64 9.43 -10.92 -0.63
C ILE A 64 10.20 -11.85 0.32
N ARG A 65 9.64 -12.17 1.49
CA ARG A 65 10.26 -13.10 2.47
C ARG A 65 10.27 -14.56 2.02
N ARG A 66 9.53 -14.93 0.97
CA ARG A 66 9.48 -16.32 0.47
C ARG A 66 10.60 -16.66 -0.52
N TRP A 67 11.51 -15.72 -0.77
CA TRP A 67 12.68 -15.84 -1.66
C TRP A 67 14.01 -15.71 -0.91
N SER A 68 14.04 -16.05 0.38
CA SER A 68 15.26 -16.07 1.22
C SER A 68 15.61 -17.48 1.63
#